data_AF-A0A0G0UTV7-F1
#
_entry.id   AF-A0A0G0UTV7-F1
#
_cell.length_a   1.000
_cell.length_b   1.000
_cell.length_c   1.000
_cell.angle_alpha   90.00
_cell.angle_beta   90.00
_cell.angle_gamma   90.00
#
_symmetry.space_group_name_H-M   'P 1'
#
loop_
_entity.id
_entity.type
_entity.pdbx_description
1 polymer ?
#
loop_
_entity_poly.entity_id
_entity_poly.type
_entity_poly.pdbx_seq_one_letter_code
_entity_poly.pdbx_strand_id
1 'polypeptide(L)'
;VKNLDKTIYKRELERFIVEFSWKSAQIEGNTYDLLETETLLTQNIEAKGHSKEEAIMLINHKKAFDTTLENKKSYLKLNFSDVTQLHGALAKGLSRRKRIQKSNNRVL
;
A
#
# COMPACT_ATOMS: atom_id res chain seq x y z
N VAL A 1 -9.18 -26.55 -2.51
CA VAL A 1 -8.51 -25.80 -1.42
C VAL A 1 -9.21 -26.18 -0.12
N LYS A 2 -8.51 -26.78 0.85
CA LYS A 2 -9.05 -27.12 2.18
C LYS A 2 -9.76 -25.89 2.77
N ASN A 3 -10.96 -26.06 3.33
CA ASN A 3 -11.64 -25.01 4.09
C ASN A 3 -10.72 -24.56 5.22
N LEU A 4 -10.01 -23.45 5.03
CA LEU A 4 -9.46 -22.72 6.16
C LEU A 4 -10.66 -22.32 7.03
N ASP A 5 -10.52 -22.47 8.34
CA ASP A 5 -11.41 -21.78 9.28
C ASP A 5 -11.50 -20.31 8.85
N LYS A 6 -12.71 -19.80 8.68
CA LYS A 6 -12.95 -18.44 8.18
C LYS A 6 -12.21 -17.39 9.01
N THR A 7 -12.01 -17.65 10.29
CA THR A 7 -11.25 -16.82 11.23
C THR A 7 -9.77 -16.81 10.89
N ILE A 8 -9.19 -18.00 10.64
CA ILE A 8 -7.79 -18.12 10.22
C ILE A 8 -7.59 -17.43 8.87
N TYR A 9 -8.48 -17.67 7.91
CA TYR A 9 -8.39 -17.03 6.59
C TYR A 9 -8.42 -15.50 6.70
N LYS A 10 -9.35 -14.93 7.47
CA LYS A 10 -9.44 -13.49 7.67
C LYS A 10 -8.18 -12.92 8.31
N ARG A 11 -7.67 -13.58 9.36
CA ARG A 11 -6.44 -13.17 10.05
C ARG A 11 -5.22 -13.18 9.13
N GLU A 12 -5.01 -14.26 8.39
CA GLU A 12 -3.86 -14.36 7.47
C GLU A 12 -3.98 -13.37 6.30
N LEU A 13 -5.19 -13.09 5.83
CA LEU A 13 -5.44 -12.08 4.81
C LEU A 13 -5.14 -10.67 5.33
N GLU A 14 -5.58 -10.32 6.55
CA GLU A 14 -5.27 -9.04 7.17
C GLU A 14 -3.74 -8.86 7.33
N ARG A 15 -3.05 -9.89 7.83
CA ARG A 15 -1.59 -9.90 7.93
C ARG A 15 -0.93 -9.71 6.55
N PHE A 16 -1.39 -10.43 5.54
CA PHE A 16 -0.88 -10.28 4.17
C PHE A 16 -1.07 -8.85 3.65
N ILE A 17 -2.22 -8.23 3.90
CA ILE A 17 -2.50 -6.85 3.45
C ILE A 17 -1.56 -5.86 4.11
N VAL A 18 -1.26 -6.01 5.41
CA VAL A 18 -0.28 -5.19 6.12
C VAL A 18 1.11 -5.35 5.53
N GLU A 19 1.60 -6.59 5.40
CA GLU A 19 2.92 -6.89 4.84
C GLU A 19 3.06 -6.41 3.39
N PHE A 20 2.02 -6.60 2.58
CA PHE A 20 1.98 -6.14 1.19
C PHE A 20 2.04 -4.61 1.12
N SER A 21 1.21 -3.91 1.90
CA SER A 21 1.18 -2.45 1.90
C SER A 21 2.51 -1.84 2.33
N TRP A 22 3.12 -2.41 3.39
CA TRP A 22 4.45 -2.03 3.86
C TRP A 22 5.50 -2.22 2.75
N LYS A 23 5.57 -3.43 2.17
CA LYS A 23 6.63 -3.77 1.22
C LYS A 23 6.52 -2.98 -0.09
N SER A 24 5.31 -2.78 -0.59
CA SER A 24 5.07 -1.95 -1.78
C SER A 24 5.48 -0.49 -1.54
N ALA A 25 5.04 0.11 -0.43
CA ALA A 25 5.40 1.48 -0.10
C ALA A 25 6.91 1.65 0.14
N GLN A 26 7.57 0.67 0.76
CA GLN A 26 9.02 0.68 0.98
C GLN A 26 9.79 0.73 -0.35
N ILE A 27 9.34 0.00 -1.38
CA ILE A 27 9.94 0.05 -2.73
C ILE A 27 9.81 1.46 -3.34
N GLU A 28 8.73 2.18 -3.00
CA GLU A 28 8.48 3.57 -3.41
C GLU A 28 9.21 4.61 -2.52
N GLY A 29 10.02 4.15 -1.56
CA GLY A 29 10.84 4.99 -0.68
C GLY A 29 10.12 5.45 0.60
N ASN A 30 9.05 4.77 1.01
CA ASN A 30 8.46 4.95 2.34
C ASN A 30 9.38 4.38 3.43
N THR A 31 9.49 5.08 4.56
CA THR A 31 10.43 4.76 5.63
C THR A 31 9.82 4.09 6.85
N TYR A 32 8.49 3.91 6.89
CA TYR A 32 7.84 3.14 7.96
C TYR A 32 8.40 1.70 8.03
N ASP A 33 8.62 1.21 9.25
CA ASP A 33 8.86 -0.21 9.47
C ASP A 33 7.55 -1.03 9.49
N LEU A 34 7.68 -2.36 9.61
CA LEU A 34 6.53 -3.25 9.58
C LEU A 34 5.61 -3.07 10.80
N LEU A 35 6.17 -2.82 12.00
CA LEU A 35 5.40 -2.64 13.23
C LEU A 35 4.67 -1.30 13.25
N GLU A 36 5.33 -0.25 12.78
CA GLU A 36 4.73 1.07 12.57
C GLU A 36 3.60 1.01 11.54
N THR A 37 3.81 0.25 10.44
CA THR A 37 2.78 0.04 9.44
C THR A 37 1.58 -0.74 9.99
N GLU A 38 1.82 -1.82 10.75
CA GLU A 38 0.76 -2.58 11.40
C GLU A 38 -0.04 -1.69 12.35
N THR A 39 0.65 -0.92 13.19
CA THR A 39 0.05 0.02 14.13
C THR A 39 -0.80 1.08 13.41
N LEU A 40 -0.29 1.66 12.33
CA LEU A 40 -1.03 2.60 11.51
C LEU A 40 -2.29 1.97 10.89
N LEU A 41 -2.17 0.79 10.27
CA LEU A 41 -3.25 0.19 9.51
C LEU A 41 -4.32 -0.50 10.37
N THR A 42 -3.99 -0.91 11.59
CA THR A 42 -4.91 -1.63 12.49
C THR A 42 -5.46 -0.74 13.62
N GLN A 43 -4.69 0.25 14.08
CA GLN A 43 -5.05 1.11 15.22
C GLN A 43 -5.21 2.59 14.82
N ASN A 44 -4.89 2.95 13.57
CA ASN A 44 -4.94 4.33 13.07
C ASN A 44 -4.07 5.30 13.90
N ILE A 45 -2.90 4.80 14.34
CA ILE A 45 -1.90 5.57 15.09
C ILE A 45 -0.70 5.82 14.17
N GLU A 46 -0.38 7.09 13.90
CA GLU A 46 0.76 7.47 13.08
C GLU A 46 2.08 7.37 13.88
N ALA A 47 3.13 6.85 13.24
CA ALA A 47 4.46 6.80 13.82
C ALA A 47 5.09 8.20 13.83
N LYS A 48 5.93 8.47 14.84
CA LYS A 48 6.63 9.76 14.97
C LYS A 48 7.82 9.81 14.01
N GLY A 49 8.10 10.99 13.45
CA GLY A 49 9.29 11.21 12.63
C GLY A 49 9.11 10.90 11.13
N HIS A 50 7.93 10.45 10.71
CA HIS A 50 7.60 10.27 9.30
C HIS A 50 6.75 11.41 8.76
N SER A 51 6.76 11.56 7.44
CA SER A 51 5.87 12.51 6.76
C SER A 51 4.42 12.01 6.73
N LYS A 52 3.48 12.94 6.65
CA LYS A 52 2.05 12.62 6.47
C LYS A 52 1.82 11.87 5.15
N GLU A 53 2.57 12.20 4.11
CA GLU A 53 2.51 11.55 2.80
C GLU A 53 2.91 10.07 2.87
N GLU A 54 3.84 9.69 3.74
CA GLU A 54 4.20 8.29 3.96
C GLU A 54 3.07 7.51 4.63
N ALA A 55 2.44 8.08 5.67
CA ALA A 55 1.26 7.47 6.28
C ALA A 55 0.10 7.32 5.26
N ILE A 56 -0.17 8.36 4.47
CA ILE A 56 -1.19 8.34 3.42
C ILE A 56 -0.90 7.26 2.37
N MET A 57 0.36 7.10 1.96
CA MET A 57 0.75 6.07 0.99
C MET A 57 0.40 4.66 1.48
N LEU A 58 0.73 4.33 2.74
CA LEU A 58 0.38 3.03 3.33
C LEU A 58 -1.13 2.80 3.39
N ILE A 59 -1.87 3.82 3.83
CA ILE A 59 -3.34 3.79 3.89
C ILE A 59 -3.93 3.59 2.49
N ASN A 60 -3.36 4.22 1.47
CA ASN A 60 -3.80 4.09 0.10
C ASN A 60 -3.52 2.70 -0.47
N HIS A 61 -2.34 2.10 -0.20
CA HIS A 61 -2.06 0.71 -0.61
C HIS A 61 -3.08 -0.26 -0.01
N LYS A 62 -3.38 -0.14 1.29
CA LYS A 62 -4.40 -0.97 1.93
C LYS A 62 -5.76 -0.81 1.26
N LYS A 63 -6.22 0.44 1.08
CA LYS A 63 -7.52 0.74 0.45
C LYS A 63 -7.62 0.25 -0.99
N ALA A 64 -6.54 0.38 -1.75
CA ALA A 64 -6.46 -0.10 -3.13
C ALA A 64 -6.60 -1.63 -3.18
N PHE A 65 -5.94 -2.35 -2.27
CA PHE A 65 -6.08 -3.79 -2.15
C PHE A 65 -7.49 -4.20 -1.72
N ASP A 66 -8.04 -3.57 -0.67
CA ASP A 66 -9.39 -3.85 -0.17
C ASP A 66 -10.44 -3.67 -1.29
N THR A 67 -10.33 -2.57 -2.05
CA THR A 67 -11.21 -2.28 -3.20
C THR A 67 -11.10 -3.36 -4.29
N THR A 68 -9.87 -3.83 -4.55
CA THR A 68 -9.61 -4.90 -5.53
C THR A 68 -10.24 -6.21 -5.06
N LEU A 69 -10.14 -6.53 -3.77
CA LEU A 69 -10.71 -7.73 -3.19
C LEU A 69 -12.24 -7.72 -3.18
N GLU A 70 -12.86 -6.60 -2.83
CA GLU A 70 -14.31 -6.40 -2.88
C GLU A 70 -14.85 -6.59 -4.30
N ASN A 71 -14.10 -6.12 -5.30
CA ASN A 71 -14.47 -6.18 -6.71
C ASN A 71 -13.76 -7.31 -7.48
N LYS A 72 -13.29 -8.36 -6.77
CA LYS A 72 -12.40 -9.40 -7.32
C LYS A 72 -12.82 -9.98 -8.68
N LYS A 73 -14.13 -10.11 -8.94
CA LYS A 73 -14.65 -10.66 -10.20
C LYS A 73 -14.37 -9.72 -11.39
N SER A 74 -14.52 -8.42 -11.18
CA SER A 74 -14.26 -7.39 -12.20
C SER A 74 -12.77 -7.32 -12.54
N TYR A 75 -11.91 -7.48 -11.53
CA TYR A 75 -10.45 -7.47 -11.70
C TYR A 75 -9.88 -8.74 -12.38
N LEU A 76 -10.69 -9.77 -12.66
CA LEU A 76 -10.25 -10.92 -13.47
C LEU A 76 -10.02 -10.57 -14.94
N LYS A 77 -10.69 -9.52 -15.44
CA LYS A 77 -10.49 -9.00 -16.79
C LYS A 77 -10.36 -7.47 -16.72
N LEU A 78 -9.14 -7.02 -16.50
CA LEU A 78 -8.81 -5.60 -16.38
C LEU A 78 -9.16 -4.83 -17.66
N ASN A 79 -9.79 -3.68 -17.47
CA ASN A 79 -9.93 -2.65 -18.49
C ASN A 79 -9.20 -1.36 -18.06
N PHE A 80 -9.11 -0.39 -18.97
CA PHE A 80 -8.41 0.87 -18.73
C PHE A 80 -8.98 1.68 -17.54
N SER A 81 -10.30 1.63 -17.34
CA SER A 81 -10.97 2.30 -16.22
C SER A 81 -10.56 1.67 -14.88
N ASP A 82 -10.44 0.35 -14.81
CA ASP A 82 -10.02 -0.35 -13.59
C ASP A 82 -8.61 0.08 -13.18
N VAL A 83 -7.67 0.11 -14.14
CA VAL A 83 -6.28 0.53 -13.90
C VAL A 83 -6.23 2.00 -13.46
N THR A 84 -7.01 2.86 -14.10
CA THR A 84 -7.05 4.30 -13.78
C THR A 84 -7.64 4.55 -12.39
N GLN A 85 -8.71 3.83 -12.03
CA GLN A 85 -9.31 3.91 -10.70
C GLN A 85 -8.36 3.40 -9.62
N LEU A 86 -7.69 2.26 -9.86
CA LEU A 86 -6.70 1.72 -8.94
C LEU A 86 -5.53 2.69 -8.75
N HIS A 87 -5.01 3.26 -9.84
CA HIS A 87 -3.97 4.28 -9.77
C HIS A 87 -4.42 5.51 -8.99
N GLY A 88 -5.66 5.98 -9.23
CA GLY A 88 -6.25 7.07 -8.48
C GLY A 88 -6.38 6.78 -6.98
N ALA A 89 -6.71 5.54 -6.61
CA ALA A 89 -6.77 5.11 -5.21
C ALA A 89 -5.38 5.13 -4.55
N LEU A 90 -4.35 4.64 -5.25
CA LEU A 90 -2.96 4.64 -4.78
C LEU A 90 -2.41 6.08 -4.60
N ALA A 91 -2.69 6.97 -5.55
CA ALA A 91 -2.17 8.34 -5.56
C ALA A 91 -3.01 9.35 -4.76
N LYS A 92 -4.14 8.92 -4.18
CA LYS A 92 -5.12 9.83 -3.56
C LYS A 92 -4.49 10.67 -2.45
N GLY A 93 -4.55 12.00 -2.59
CA GLY A 93 -4.02 12.92 -1.58
C GLY A 93 -2.49 13.02 -1.53
N LEU A 94 -1.78 12.39 -2.49
CA LEU A 94 -0.33 12.54 -2.63
C LEU A 94 -0.02 13.60 -3.68
N SER A 95 0.78 14.60 -3.30
CA SER A 95 1.34 15.54 -4.26
C SER A 95 2.43 14.87 -5.08
N ARG A 96 2.52 15.17 -6.39
CA ARG A 96 3.60 14.63 -7.25
C ARG A 96 4.96 15.02 -6.66
N ARG A 97 5.68 14.06 -6.05
CA ARG A 97 7.08 14.27 -5.66
C ARG A 97 7.87 14.61 -6.94
N LYS A 98 8.40 15.83 -7.03
CA LYS A 98 9.46 16.14 -8.00
C LYS A 98 10.66 15.27 -7.61
N ARG A 99 10.87 14.18 -8.34
CA ARG A 99 12.08 13.36 -8.22
C ARG A 99 13.25 14.22 -8.70
N ILE A 100 13.91 14.94 -7.80
CA ILE A 100 15.17 15.61 -8.09
C ILE A 100 16.18 14.48 -8.33
N GLN A 101 16.47 14.20 -9.60
CA GLN A 101 17.56 13.33 -9.98
C GLN A 101 18.85 14.05 -9.59
N LYS A 102 19.41 13.74 -8.42
CA LYS A 102 20.82 14.02 -8.16
C LYS A 102 21.63 12.99 -8.94
N SER A 103 21.89 13.30 -10.21
CA SER A 103 22.91 12.61 -11.01
C SER A 103 24.29 12.98 -10.47
N ASN A 104 24.78 12.26 -9.46
CA ASN A 104 26.21 12.24 -9.14
C ASN A 104 26.83 11.01 -9.79
N ASN A 105 26.93 11.01 -11.12
CA ASN A 105 27.94 10.21 -11.80
C ASN A 105 29.28 10.96 -11.67
N ARG A 106 30.02 10.64 -10.62
CA ARG A 106 31.48 10.78 -10.62
C ARG A 106 32.05 9.36 -10.59
N VAL A 107 32.29 8.83 -11.78
CA VAL A 107 33.23 7.72 -11.97
C VAL A 107 34.57 8.39 -12.29
N LEU A 108 35.58 8.06 -11.49
CA LEU A 108 36.99 8.31 -11.78
C LEU A 108 37.45 7.37 -12.90
#